data_AF-A0A382PHG5-F1
#
_entry.id   AF-A0A382PHG5-F1
#
_cell.length_a   1.000
_cell.length_b   1.000
_cell.length_c   1.000
_cell.angle_alpha   90.00
_cell.angle_beta   90.00
_cell.angle_gamma   90.00
#
_symmetry.space_group_name_H-M   'P 1'
#
loop_
_entity.id
_entity.type
_entity.pdbx_description
1 polymer ?
#
loop_
_entity_poly.entity_id
_entity_poly.type
_entity_poly.pdbx_seq_one_letter_code
_entity_poly.pdbx_strand_id
1 'polypeptide(L)'
;NPSDAIDEKVSLSDRFGLWLGFHACDQSTYLDMIKGYADHYRLNIDAKTLRAEAIEWSITRGGRSGRVAWQYTQDLAGRLGQKLVT
;
A
#
# COMPACT_ATOMS: atom_id res chain seq x y z
N ASN A 1 0.07 -8.50 -37.96
CA ASN A 1 -1.00 -9.22 -37.23
C ASN A 1 -0.84 -9.03 -35.74
N PRO A 2 -1.66 -8.18 -35.10
CA PRO A 2 -1.61 -7.93 -33.65
C PRO A 2 -2.10 -9.10 -32.79
N SER A 3 -2.80 -10.06 -33.40
CA SER A 3 -3.42 -11.21 -32.72
C SER A 3 -2.43 -12.29 -32.30
N ASP A 4 -1.34 -12.51 -33.06
CA ASP A 4 -0.34 -13.54 -32.75
C ASP A 4 0.40 -13.28 -31.43
N ALA A 5 0.60 -12.00 -31.09
CA ALA A 5 1.27 -11.60 -29.83
C ALA A 5 0.37 -11.72 -28.59
N ILE A 6 -0.95 -11.84 -28.77
CA ILE A 6 -1.92 -12.03 -27.68
C ILE A 6 -2.04 -13.53 -27.36
N ASP A 7 -2.12 -14.38 -28.39
CA ASP A 7 -2.20 -15.84 -28.22
C ASP A 7 -0.97 -16.44 -27.54
N GLU A 8 0.22 -15.88 -27.81
CA GLU A 8 1.46 -16.36 -27.18
C GLU A 8 1.52 -16.06 -25.67
N LYS A 9 0.89 -14.96 -25.22
CA LYS A 9 0.79 -14.61 -23.78
C LYS A 9 -0.21 -15.48 -23.04
N VAL A 10 -1.33 -15.85 -23.67
CA VAL A 10 -2.33 -16.76 -23.09
C VAL A 10 -1.75 -18.17 -22.95
N SER A 11 -0.94 -18.61 -23.92
CA SER A 11 -0.23 -19.90 -23.88
C SER A 11 0.74 -20.05 -22.69
N LEU A 12 1.29 -18.95 -22.18
CA LEU A 12 2.28 -19.02 -21.09
C LEU A 12 1.62 -19.23 -19.73
N SER A 13 0.50 -18.55 -19.43
CA SER A 13 -0.23 -18.72 -18.16
C SER A 13 -0.90 -20.09 -18.03
N ASP A 14 -1.40 -20.65 -19.14
CA ASP A 14 -2.05 -21.96 -19.15
C ASP A 14 -1.07 -23.12 -18.88
N ARG A 15 0.23 -22.95 -19.18
CA ARG A 15 1.26 -23.97 -18.94
C ARG A 15 1.72 -24.06 -17.48
N PHE A 16 1.62 -22.98 -16.73
CA PHE A 16 1.98 -23.00 -15.31
C PHE A 16 0.81 -23.47 -14.42
N GLY A 17 -0.44 -23.32 -14.87
CA GLY A 17 -1.61 -23.76 -14.11
C GLY A 17 -1.76 -23.11 -12.73
N LEU A 18 -1.01 -22.04 -12.45
CA LEU A 18 -0.95 -21.38 -11.15
C LEU A 18 -1.69 -20.04 -11.21
N TRP A 19 -2.73 -19.93 -10.39
CA TRP A 19 -3.43 -18.68 -10.12
C TRP A 19 -2.95 -18.14 -8.78
N LEU A 20 -2.17 -17.06 -8.80
CA LEU A 20 -1.77 -16.37 -7.57
C LEU A 20 -2.86 -15.38 -7.17
N GLY A 21 -3.76 -15.80 -6.27
CA GLY A 21 -4.74 -14.91 -5.67
C GLY A 21 -4.06 -13.89 -4.77
N PHE A 22 -4.30 -12.61 -5.00
CA PHE A 22 -3.88 -11.56 -4.06
C PHE A 22 -4.99 -11.33 -3.04
N HIS A 23 -4.66 -11.45 -1.76
CA HIS A 23 -5.58 -11.08 -0.70
C HIS A 23 -5.73 -9.55 -0.65
N ALA A 24 -6.98 -9.08 -0.55
CA ALA A 24 -7.24 -7.66 -0.36
C ALA A 24 -6.62 -7.19 0.97
N CYS A 25 -5.98 -6.03 0.97
CA CYS A 25 -5.44 -5.44 2.19
C CYS A 25 -6.59 -4.97 3.09
N ASP A 26 -6.79 -5.66 4.21
CA ASP A 26 -7.79 -5.26 5.20
C ASP A 26 -7.34 -4.03 6.01
N GLN A 27 -8.26 -3.46 6.78
CA GLN A 27 -7.99 -2.24 7.53
C GLN A 27 -6.95 -2.44 8.63
N SER A 28 -7.00 -3.58 9.33
CA SER A 28 -6.03 -3.92 10.38
C SER A 28 -4.62 -3.94 9.82
N THR A 29 -4.41 -4.71 8.75
CA THR A 29 -3.11 -4.86 8.08
C THR A 29 -2.60 -3.52 7.57
N TYR A 30 -3.49 -2.71 6.97
CA TYR A 30 -3.14 -1.36 6.51
C TYR A 30 -2.70 -0.44 7.66
N LEU A 31 -3.41 -0.47 8.78
CA LEU A 31 -3.06 0.33 9.96
C LEU A 31 -1.78 -0.19 10.64
N ASP A 32 -1.56 -1.49 10.64
CA ASP A 32 -0.35 -2.11 11.18
C ASP A 32 0.89 -1.72 10.35
N MET A 33 0.77 -1.66 9.02
CA MET A 33 1.84 -1.12 8.16
C MET A 33 2.17 0.32 8.52
N ILE A 34 1.16 1.18 8.65
CA ILE A 34 1.34 2.61 8.98
C ILE A 34 1.96 2.78 10.36
N LYS A 35 1.47 2.03 11.36
CA LYS A 35 2.05 2.01 12.70
C LYS A 35 3.51 1.57 12.65
N GLY A 36 3.82 0.50 11.90
CA GLY A 36 5.19 0.01 11.72
C GLY A 36 6.11 1.08 11.13
N TYR A 37 5.66 1.82 10.12
CA TYR A 37 6.42 2.94 9.58
C TYR A 37 6.57 4.09 10.58
N ALA A 38 5.49 4.50 11.25
CA ALA A 38 5.53 5.58 12.22
C ALA A 38 6.49 5.27 13.38
N ASP A 39 6.47 4.04 13.88
CA ASP A 39 7.38 3.56 14.93
C ASP A 39 8.83 3.50 14.43
N HIS A 40 9.06 2.94 13.23
CA HIS A 40 10.40 2.81 12.65
C HIS A 40 11.07 4.18 12.45
N TYR A 41 10.32 5.15 11.92
CA TYR A 41 10.81 6.51 11.70
C TYR A 41 10.62 7.42 12.92
N ARG A 42 10.03 6.94 14.02
CA ARG A 42 9.75 7.74 15.24
C ARG A 42 8.96 9.02 14.94
N LEU A 43 7.94 8.91 14.10
CA LEU A 43 7.07 10.04 13.76
C LEU A 43 6.30 10.47 15.02
N ASN A 44 6.39 11.76 15.37
CA ASN A 44 5.74 12.29 16.56
C ASN A 44 4.24 12.59 16.31
N ILE A 45 3.40 11.57 16.50
CA ILE A 45 1.94 11.65 16.36
C ILE A 45 1.28 10.68 17.33
N ASP A 46 0.14 11.05 17.90
CA ASP A 46 -0.61 10.14 18.77
C ASP A 46 -1.34 9.05 17.96
N ALA A 47 -1.49 7.88 18.57
CA ALA A 47 -2.04 6.70 17.90
C ALA A 47 -3.49 6.88 17.42
N LYS A 48 -4.29 7.71 18.09
CA LYS A 48 -5.69 7.94 17.72
C LYS A 48 -5.78 8.81 16.48
N THR A 49 -5.00 9.88 16.42
CA THR A 49 -4.90 10.75 15.25
C THR A 49 -4.31 10.01 14.06
N LEU A 50 -3.20 9.27 14.26
CA LEU A 50 -2.58 8.45 13.22
C LEU A 50 -3.59 7.48 12.58
N ARG A 51 -4.40 6.80 13.42
CA ARG A 51 -5.43 5.88 12.95
C ARG A 51 -6.55 6.59 12.18
N ALA A 52 -7.07 7.69 12.71
CA ALA A 52 -8.17 8.43 12.11
C ALA A 52 -7.78 8.99 10.73
N GLU A 53 -6.64 9.69 10.66
CA GLU A 53 -6.12 10.25 9.41
C GLU A 53 -5.79 9.16 8.39
N ALA A 54 -5.18 8.05 8.81
CA ALA A 54 -4.88 6.94 7.91
C ALA A 54 -6.13 6.35 7.24
N ILE A 55 -7.23 6.22 8.00
CA ILE A 55 -8.50 5.72 7.48
C ILE A 55 -9.07 6.70 6.45
N GLU A 56 -9.13 8.00 6.76
CA GLU A 56 -9.58 9.02 5.83
C GLU A 56 -8.72 9.06 4.56
N TRP A 57 -7.39 8.98 4.71
CA TRP A 57 -6.46 8.92 3.61
C TRP A 57 -6.71 7.73 2.67
N SER A 58 -7.03 6.55 3.22
CA SER A 58 -7.32 5.38 2.40
C SER A 58 -8.57 5.55 1.53
N ILE A 59 -9.57 6.29 2.03
CA ILE A 59 -10.80 6.59 1.31
C ILE A 59 -10.50 7.53 0.14
N THR A 60 -9.70 8.59 0.37
CA THR A 60 -9.35 9.56 -0.69
C THR A 60 -8.45 8.98 -1.77
N ARG A 61 -7.68 7.92 -1.46
CA ARG A 61 -6.81 7.22 -2.42
C ARG A 61 -7.46 6.00 -3.09
N GLY A 62 -8.74 5.73 -2.80
CA GLY A 62 -9.50 4.66 -3.46
C GLY A 62 -9.18 3.25 -2.95
N GLY A 63 -8.62 3.11 -1.74
CA GLY A 63 -8.44 1.81 -1.11
C GLY A 63 -7.23 1.72 -0.18
N ARG A 64 -6.93 0.47 0.21
CA ARG A 64 -5.85 0.13 1.14
C ARG A 64 -4.82 -0.73 0.42
N SER A 65 -3.57 -0.39 0.60
CA SER A 65 -2.42 -1.16 0.12
C SER A 65 -1.15 -0.67 0.82
N GLY A 66 -0.08 -1.46 0.75
CA GLY A 66 1.23 -1.01 1.22
C GLY A 66 1.71 0.28 0.53
N ARG A 67 1.36 0.47 -0.75
CA ARG A 67 1.67 1.70 -1.49
C ARG A 67 0.93 2.91 -0.90
N VAL A 68 -0.37 2.79 -0.64
CA VAL A 68 -1.18 3.88 -0.05
C VAL A 68 -0.70 4.19 1.37
N ALA A 69 -0.35 3.17 2.15
CA ALA A 69 0.24 3.33 3.48
C ALA A 69 1.54 4.14 3.41
N TRP A 70 2.45 3.80 2.49
CA TRP A 70 3.70 4.54 2.30
C TRP A 70 3.48 5.99 1.84
N GLN A 71 2.49 6.23 0.99
CA GLN A 71 2.12 7.59 0.59
C GLN A 71 1.64 8.43 1.77
N TYR A 72 0.79 7.86 2.64
CA TYR A 72 0.36 8.52 3.87
C TYR A 72 1.54 8.80 4.79
N THR A 73 2.45 7.83 5.00
CA THR A 73 3.65 8.02 5.83
C THR A 73 4.53 9.15 5.32
N GLN A 74 4.75 9.25 4.01
CA GLN A 74 5.53 10.35 3.42
C GLN A 74 4.85 11.71 3.59
N ASP A 75 3.54 11.79 3.36
CA ASP A 75 2.75 13.01 3.58
C ASP A 75 2.83 13.46 5.04
N LEU A 76 2.58 12.53 5.97
CA LEU A 76 2.68 12.77 7.40
C LEU A 76 4.08 13.24 7.81
N ALA A 77 5.13 12.57 7.34
CA ALA A 77 6.50 12.96 7.63
C ALA A 77 6.81 14.37 7.09
N GLY A 78 6.32 14.70 5.89
CA GLY A 78 6.40 16.06 5.33
C GLY A 78 5.71 17.10 6.20
N ARG A 79 4.49 16.82 6.68
CA ARG A 79 3.75 17.71 7.62
C ARG A 79 4.47 17.88 8.95
N LEU A 80 5.15 16.84 9.42
CA LEU A 80 5.97 16.87 10.65
C LEU A 80 7.36 17.49 10.44
N GLY A 81 7.73 17.85 9.20
CA GLY A 81 9.06 18.36 8.88
C GLY A 81 10.18 17.33 9.05
N GLN A 82 9.84 16.03 9.07
CA GLN A 82 10.77 14.95 9.31
C GLN A 82 11.17 14.27 8.01
N LYS A 83 12.48 14.20 7.75
CA LYS A 83 13.01 13.49 6.59
C LYS A 83 13.05 11.98 6.85
N LEU A 84 12.41 11.20 5.97
CA LEU A 84 12.52 9.74 5.96
C LEU A 84 13.87 9.36 5.33
N VAL A 85 14.76 8.73 6.10
CA VAL A 85 16.03 8.21 5.60
C VAL A 85 15.84 6.72 5.39
N THR A 86 15.85 6.30 4.12
CA THR A 86 15.64 4.91 3.71
C THR A 86 16.95 4.17 3.59
#